data_AF-A0A382AX51-F1
#
_entry.id   AF-A0A382AX51-F1
#
_cell.length_a   1.000
_cell.length_b   1.000
_cell.length_c   1.000
_cell.angle_alpha   90.00
_cell.angle_beta   90.00
_cell.angle_gamma   90.00
#
_symmetry.space_group_name_H-M   'P 1'
#
loop_
_entity.id
_entity.type
_entity.pdbx_description
1 polymer ?
#
loop_
_entity_poly.entity_id
_entity_poly.type
_entity_poly.pdbx_seq_one_letter_code
_entity_poly.pdbx_strand_id
1 'polypeptide(L)'
;MTIVFWDKSYVAPQHSFNTTRKSKDVADLVKAMKVETGIALRAPSGAMCHTAETWIEDLHDPEYIEALRTGEPFSLASSNGFPWDEGIWDMAVHSTAGVLEATDWALNTGGNYGSLSSGLHHADNRHGSGFCTVNGLAIAAFYAAQQGARRVLIVDYDAHCGGGT
;
A
#
# COMPACT_ATOMS: atom_id res chain seq x y z
N MET A 1 8.13 13.53 -17.05
CA MET A 1 8.72 12.65 -16.02
C MET A 1 7.61 12.30 -15.05
N THR A 2 7.27 11.03 -14.93
CA THR A 2 6.23 10.54 -14.00
C THR A 2 6.89 10.19 -12.67
N ILE A 3 6.31 10.65 -11.56
CA ILE A 3 6.79 10.27 -10.23
C ILE A 3 6.07 8.99 -9.80
N VAL A 4 6.84 8.02 -9.34
CA VAL A 4 6.34 6.78 -8.75
C VAL A 4 6.90 6.63 -7.34
N PHE A 5 6.04 6.37 -6.36
CA PHE A 5 6.42 6.24 -4.97
C PHE A 5 6.90 4.84 -4.64
N TRP A 6 8.02 4.76 -3.92
CA TRP A 6 8.62 3.53 -3.40
C TRP A 6 9.74 3.85 -2.41
N ASP A 7 9.85 3.06 -1.35
CA ASP A 7 11.04 3.00 -0.51
C ASP A 7 11.34 1.56 -0.07
N LYS A 8 12.43 1.40 0.71
CA LYS A 8 12.88 0.09 1.20
C LYS A 8 11.91 -0.56 2.20
N SER A 9 11.03 0.19 2.84
CA SER A 9 10.10 -0.34 3.84
C SER A 9 8.97 -1.15 3.19
N TYR A 10 8.74 -0.99 1.88
CA TYR A 10 7.81 -1.83 1.09
C TYR A 10 8.19 -3.32 1.10
N VAL A 11 9.43 -3.63 1.48
CA VAL A 11 9.96 -4.99 1.56
C VAL A 11 10.50 -5.30 2.97
N ALA A 12 10.01 -4.59 3.99
CA ALA A 12 10.41 -4.78 5.38
C ALA A 12 10.17 -6.20 5.93
N PRO A 13 9.10 -6.93 5.56
CA PRO A 13 8.88 -8.27 6.09
C PRO A 13 10.03 -9.21 5.80
N GLN A 14 10.35 -10.11 6.72
CA GLN A 14 11.35 -11.15 6.53
C GLN A 14 10.84 -12.26 5.60
N HIS A 15 9.53 -12.54 5.65
CA HIS A 15 8.91 -13.50 4.75
C HIS A 15 9.14 -13.10 3.29
N SER A 16 9.76 -13.99 2.52
CA SER A 16 10.08 -13.76 1.11
C SER A 16 8.99 -14.33 0.20
N PHE A 17 8.11 -13.45 -0.28
CA PHE A 17 7.03 -13.78 -1.21
C PHE A 17 6.88 -12.66 -2.25
N ASN A 18 6.12 -12.91 -3.32
CA ASN A 18 5.94 -11.92 -4.39
C ASN A 18 5.44 -10.57 -3.84
N THR A 19 4.42 -10.56 -2.97
CA THR A 19 3.90 -9.31 -2.37
C THR A 19 4.97 -8.54 -1.60
N THR A 20 5.86 -9.22 -0.88
CA THR A 20 6.83 -8.60 0.02
C THR A 20 8.19 -8.33 -0.64
N ARG A 21 8.38 -8.65 -1.93
CA ARG A 21 9.68 -8.53 -2.62
C ARG A 21 9.62 -7.84 -3.98
N LYS A 22 8.58 -8.10 -4.77
CA LYS A 22 8.47 -7.68 -6.17
C LYS A 22 8.70 -6.17 -6.37
N SER A 23 8.24 -5.34 -5.44
CA SER A 23 8.38 -3.88 -5.52
C SER A 23 9.85 -3.44 -5.60
N LYS A 24 10.75 -4.12 -4.88
CA LYS A 24 12.19 -3.85 -4.92
C LYS A 24 12.78 -4.23 -6.27
N ASP A 25 12.43 -5.38 -6.81
CA ASP A 25 12.95 -5.84 -8.11
C ASP A 25 12.54 -4.87 -9.22
N VAL A 26 11.28 -4.41 -9.21
CA VAL A 26 10.80 -3.38 -10.13
C VAL A 26 11.52 -2.05 -9.90
N ALA A 27 11.72 -1.62 -8.64
CA ALA A 27 12.45 -0.40 -8.33
C ALA A 27 13.89 -0.42 -8.84
N ASP A 28 14.57 -1.56 -8.73
CA ASP A 28 15.94 -1.74 -9.21
C ASP A 28 16.02 -1.74 -10.74
N LEU A 29 15.04 -2.33 -11.42
CA LEU A 29 14.91 -2.23 -12.89
C LEU A 29 14.69 -0.78 -13.34
N VAL A 30 13.79 -0.03 -12.69
CA VAL A 30 13.55 1.39 -13.00
C VAL A 30 14.83 2.21 -12.78
N LYS A 31 15.59 1.96 -11.70
CA LYS A 31 16.88 2.62 -11.43
C LYS A 31 17.98 2.22 -12.41
N ALA A 32 17.91 1.05 -13.02
CA ALA A 32 18.85 0.63 -14.06
C ALA A 32 18.53 1.30 -15.41
N MET A 33 17.25 1.50 -15.71
CA MET A 33 16.78 2.01 -17.01
C MET A 33 16.63 3.55 -17.08
N LYS A 34 16.67 4.28 -15.95
CA LYS A 34 16.43 5.73 -15.70
C LYS A 34 15.99 6.65 -16.86
N VAL A 35 16.71 6.68 -17.97
CA VAL A 35 16.45 7.59 -19.11
C VAL A 35 15.38 7.05 -20.05
N GLU A 36 15.24 5.73 -20.19
CA GLU A 36 14.31 5.11 -21.14
C GLU A 36 12.86 5.10 -20.65
N THR A 37 12.64 5.09 -19.34
CA THR A 37 11.29 4.96 -18.76
C THR A 37 10.57 6.30 -18.56
N GLY A 38 11.31 7.40 -18.41
CA GLY A 38 10.74 8.69 -17.99
C GLY A 38 10.11 8.67 -16.59
N ILE A 39 10.48 7.68 -15.75
CA ILE A 39 9.99 7.48 -14.38
C ILE A 39 11.07 7.91 -13.38
N ALA A 40 10.67 8.65 -12.34
CA ALA A 40 11.52 8.94 -11.19
C ALA A 40 10.90 8.37 -9.90
N LEU A 41 11.68 7.58 -9.17
CA LEU A 41 11.27 7.01 -7.89
C LEU A 41 11.45 8.02 -6.76
N ARG A 42 10.47 8.12 -5.86
CA ARG A 42 10.54 8.92 -4.63
C ARG A 42 10.01 8.12 -3.45
N ALA A 43 10.60 8.31 -2.27
CA ALA A 43 10.01 7.79 -1.04
C ALA A 43 8.73 8.59 -0.69
N PRO A 44 7.70 7.95 -0.11
CA PRO A 44 6.64 8.70 0.54
C PRO A 44 7.22 9.56 1.67
N SER A 45 6.62 10.71 1.89
CA SER A 45 6.95 11.63 2.96
C SER A 45 6.55 11.07 4.32
N GLY A 46 7.27 11.43 5.38
CA GLY A 46 6.92 11.01 6.74
C GLY A 46 5.52 11.49 7.18
N ALA A 47 5.08 12.65 6.69
CA ALA A 47 3.72 13.14 6.93
C ALA A 47 2.66 12.24 6.27
N MET A 48 2.93 11.73 5.07
CA MET A 48 2.03 10.80 4.40
C MET A 48 2.06 9.41 5.05
N CYS A 49 3.20 8.97 5.58
CA CYS A 49 3.26 7.74 6.39
C CYS A 49 2.38 7.85 7.64
N HIS A 50 2.44 8.97 8.36
CA HIS A 50 1.55 9.21 9.51
C HIS A 50 0.08 9.24 9.10
N THR A 51 -0.23 9.89 7.97
CA THR A 51 -1.60 9.92 7.42
C THR A 51 -2.10 8.52 7.05
N ALA A 52 -1.24 7.70 6.44
CA ALA A 52 -1.55 6.31 6.11
C ALA A 52 -1.81 5.47 7.36
N GLU A 53 -0.99 5.61 8.41
CA GLU A 53 -1.21 4.94 9.69
C GLU A 53 -2.59 5.30 10.27
N THR A 54 -2.93 6.59 10.34
CA THR A 54 -4.26 7.03 10.82
C THR A 54 -5.40 6.42 10.01
N TRP A 55 -5.31 6.41 8.68
CA TRP A 55 -6.38 5.84 7.86
C TRP A 55 -6.46 4.31 7.92
N ILE A 56 -5.32 3.64 8.11
CA ILE A 56 -5.31 2.20 8.36
C ILE A 56 -6.07 1.91 9.67
N GLU A 57 -5.77 2.65 10.73
CA GLU A 57 -6.43 2.52 12.03
C GLU A 57 -7.94 2.83 11.97
N ASP A 58 -8.33 3.90 11.28
CA ASP A 58 -9.73 4.34 11.20
C ASP A 58 -10.61 3.41 10.36
N LEU A 59 -10.04 2.70 9.38
CA LEU A 59 -10.78 1.88 8.42
C LEU A 59 -10.74 0.38 8.73
N HIS A 60 -9.95 -0.05 9.72
CA HIS A 60 -9.88 -1.44 10.13
C HIS A 60 -10.34 -1.64 11.57
N ASP A 61 -10.68 -2.87 11.91
CA ASP A 61 -11.07 -3.25 13.25
C ASP A 61 -9.89 -3.08 14.22
N PRO A 62 -10.06 -2.43 15.39
CA PRO A 62 -8.99 -2.27 16.36
C PRO A 62 -8.33 -3.59 16.79
N GLU A 63 -9.09 -4.69 16.84
CA GLU A 63 -8.51 -6.01 17.15
C GLU A 63 -7.55 -6.47 16.05
N TYR A 64 -7.89 -6.19 14.78
CA TYR A 64 -7.01 -6.52 13.66
C TYR A 64 -5.73 -5.67 13.67
N ILE A 65 -5.86 -4.38 13.94
CA ILE A 65 -4.72 -3.46 14.05
C ILE A 65 -3.76 -3.90 15.15
N GLU A 66 -4.29 -4.24 16.32
CA GLU A 66 -3.45 -4.70 17.44
C GLU A 66 -2.75 -6.02 17.09
N ALA A 67 -3.44 -6.94 16.40
CA ALA A 67 -2.83 -8.18 15.93
C ALA A 67 -1.71 -7.94 14.91
N LEU A 68 -1.87 -6.98 13.99
CA LEU A 68 -0.80 -6.61 13.04
C LEU A 68 0.41 -5.99 13.75
N ARG A 69 0.21 -5.25 14.85
CA ARG A 69 1.29 -4.62 15.62
C ARG A 69 2.01 -5.60 16.55
N THR A 70 1.28 -6.53 17.16
CA THR A 70 1.80 -7.40 18.22
C THR A 70 2.11 -8.81 17.77
N GLY A 71 1.52 -9.25 16.65
CA GLY A 71 1.53 -10.65 16.24
C GLY A 71 0.47 -11.51 16.92
N GLU A 72 -0.40 -10.96 17.78
CA GLU A 72 -1.36 -11.71 18.59
C GLU A 72 -2.83 -11.25 18.43
N PRO A 73 -3.79 -12.16 18.21
CA PRO A 73 -3.59 -13.59 18.02
C PRO A 73 -2.93 -13.89 16.66
N PHE A 74 -1.99 -14.83 16.63
CA PHE A 74 -1.21 -15.16 15.42
C PHE A 74 -2.08 -15.48 14.19
N SER A 75 -3.24 -16.11 14.39
CA SER A 75 -4.20 -16.42 13.32
C SER A 75 -4.73 -15.17 12.62
N LEU A 76 -4.92 -14.09 13.37
CA LEU A 76 -5.39 -12.81 12.85
C LEU A 76 -4.23 -12.01 12.24
N ALA A 77 -3.08 -11.99 12.90
CA ALA A 77 -1.87 -11.30 12.45
C ALA A 77 -1.32 -11.86 11.11
N SER A 78 -1.52 -13.15 10.85
CA SER A 78 -1.10 -13.86 9.63
C SER A 78 -2.26 -14.14 8.65
N SER A 79 -3.43 -13.50 8.86
CA SER A 79 -4.64 -13.74 8.06
C SER A 79 -4.48 -13.40 6.57
N ASN A 80 -3.53 -12.52 6.25
CA ASN A 80 -3.14 -12.18 4.88
C ASN A 80 -2.56 -13.37 4.08
N GLY A 81 -2.22 -14.49 4.72
CA GLY A 81 -1.77 -15.71 4.05
C GLY A 81 -0.26 -15.90 4.03
N PHE A 82 0.49 -15.11 4.80
CA PHE A 82 1.90 -15.37 5.12
C PHE A 82 2.19 -15.12 6.61
N PRO A 83 3.23 -15.76 7.17
CA PRO A 83 3.55 -15.63 8.59
C PRO A 83 3.79 -14.19 9.00
N TRP A 84 3.30 -13.82 10.18
CA TRP A 84 3.55 -12.52 10.77
C TRP A 84 5.03 -12.32 11.13
N ASP A 85 5.52 -11.10 10.89
CA ASP A 85 6.75 -10.56 11.45
C ASP A 85 6.63 -9.02 11.63
N GLU A 86 7.53 -8.42 12.40
CA GLU A 86 7.51 -6.98 12.74
C GLU A 86 7.53 -6.06 11.51
N GLY A 87 8.06 -6.52 10.38
CA GLY A 87 8.14 -5.74 9.15
C GLY A 87 6.80 -5.61 8.41
N ILE A 88 5.78 -6.39 8.77
CA ILE A 88 4.45 -6.31 8.14
C ILE A 88 3.80 -4.94 8.34
N TRP A 89 3.89 -4.39 9.54
CA TRP A 89 3.32 -3.08 9.84
C TRP A 89 3.96 -1.97 9.01
N ASP A 90 5.30 -1.92 9.02
CA ASP A 90 6.07 -0.94 8.25
C ASP A 90 5.77 -1.03 6.75
N MET A 91 5.69 -2.25 6.20
CA MET A 91 5.30 -2.43 4.80
C MET A 91 3.88 -1.92 4.53
N ALA A 92 2.91 -2.27 5.37
CA ALA A 92 1.52 -1.85 5.18
C ALA A 92 1.40 -0.32 5.19
N VAL A 93 2.03 0.35 6.16
CA VAL A 93 2.03 1.81 6.29
C VAL A 93 2.71 2.47 5.09
N HIS A 94 3.94 2.07 4.75
CA HIS A 94 4.70 2.73 3.67
C HIS A 94 4.09 2.45 2.29
N SER A 95 3.61 1.23 2.05
CA SER A 95 2.90 0.84 0.82
C SER A 95 1.62 1.65 0.65
N THR A 96 0.87 1.86 1.72
CA THR A 96 -0.33 2.72 1.72
C THR A 96 0.05 4.20 1.54
N ALA A 97 1.11 4.67 2.19
CA ALA A 97 1.56 6.05 2.09
C ALA A 97 1.94 6.43 0.65
N GLY A 98 2.59 5.55 -0.11
CA GLY A 98 2.92 5.87 -1.51
C GLY A 98 1.71 5.93 -2.43
N VAL A 99 0.67 5.12 -2.22
CA VAL A 99 -0.58 5.27 -2.99
C VAL A 99 -1.35 6.52 -2.58
N LEU A 100 -1.32 6.90 -1.29
CA LEU A 100 -1.90 8.16 -0.82
C LEU A 100 -1.15 9.38 -1.39
N GLU A 101 0.17 9.35 -1.43
CA GLU A 101 0.95 10.47 -1.98
C GLU A 101 0.79 10.60 -3.50
N ALA A 102 0.73 9.47 -4.21
CA ALA A 102 0.37 9.47 -5.62
C ALA A 102 -1.02 10.08 -5.84
N THR A 103 -1.99 9.76 -4.98
CA THR A 103 -3.36 10.28 -5.02
C THR A 103 -3.38 11.79 -4.75
N ASP A 104 -2.70 12.25 -3.70
CA ASP A 104 -2.61 13.67 -3.36
C ASP A 104 -1.99 14.49 -4.50
N TRP A 105 -0.89 14.02 -5.07
CA TRP A 105 -0.23 14.70 -6.18
C TRP A 105 -1.12 14.74 -7.43
N ALA A 106 -1.83 13.65 -7.72
CA ALA A 106 -2.77 13.61 -8.85
C ALA A 106 -3.91 14.62 -8.67
N LEU A 107 -4.49 14.72 -7.47
CA LEU A 107 -5.55 15.68 -7.15
C LEU A 107 -5.07 17.13 -7.25
N ASN A 108 -3.87 17.42 -6.73
CA ASN A 108 -3.35 18.78 -6.63
C ASN A 108 -2.76 19.32 -7.95
N THR A 109 -2.30 18.44 -8.84
CA THR A 109 -1.60 18.86 -10.07
C THR A 109 -2.31 18.44 -11.36
N GLY A 110 -3.25 17.50 -11.30
CA GLY A 110 -3.89 16.91 -12.48
C GLY A 110 -2.98 15.97 -13.29
N GLY A 111 -1.80 15.61 -12.75
CA GLY A 111 -0.83 14.73 -13.40
C GLY A 111 -1.06 13.24 -13.13
N ASN A 112 -0.29 12.40 -13.82
CA ASN A 112 -0.26 10.95 -13.60
C ASN A 112 0.87 10.60 -12.63
N TYR A 113 0.53 9.88 -11.56
CA TYR A 113 1.43 9.42 -10.51
C TYR A 113 1.12 7.98 -10.16
N GLY A 114 2.07 7.27 -9.55
CA GLY A 114 1.87 5.87 -9.17
C GLY A 114 2.64 5.49 -7.92
N SER A 115 2.44 4.26 -7.48
CA SER A 115 3.19 3.64 -6.39
C SER A 115 3.55 2.21 -6.77
N LEU A 116 4.70 1.71 -6.33
CA LEU A 116 5.09 0.30 -6.48
C LEU A 116 4.51 -0.59 -5.38
N SER A 117 3.38 -0.18 -4.79
CA SER A 117 2.66 -0.91 -3.75
C SER A 117 2.20 -2.28 -4.25
N SER A 118 2.12 -3.26 -3.35
CA SER A 118 1.61 -4.60 -3.64
C SER A 118 0.63 -5.04 -2.55
N GLY A 119 -0.33 -5.90 -2.92
CA GLY A 119 -1.26 -6.50 -1.97
C GLY A 119 -2.26 -5.50 -1.38
N LEU A 120 -3.04 -4.82 -2.24
CA LEU A 120 -3.89 -3.70 -1.84
C LEU A 120 -5.41 -3.88 -2.03
N HIS A 121 -5.90 -5.02 -2.51
CA HIS A 121 -7.31 -5.13 -3.00
C HIS A 121 -8.13 -6.30 -2.43
N HIS A 122 -7.53 -7.21 -1.67
CA HIS A 122 -8.26 -8.36 -1.09
C HIS A 122 -8.61 -8.19 0.39
N ALA A 123 -7.86 -7.36 1.14
CA ALA A 123 -8.07 -7.22 2.58
C ALA A 123 -9.43 -6.58 2.88
N ASP A 124 -10.06 -7.05 3.96
CA ASP A 124 -11.28 -6.46 4.54
C ASP A 124 -10.90 -5.69 5.81
N ASN A 125 -11.86 -4.96 6.39
CA ASN A 125 -11.66 -4.19 7.61
C ASN A 125 -11.21 -5.04 8.80
N ARG A 126 -11.61 -6.32 8.87
CA ARG A 126 -11.36 -7.19 10.03
C ARG A 126 -10.19 -8.14 9.87
N HIS A 127 -9.69 -8.36 8.66
CA HIS A 127 -8.61 -9.31 8.43
C HIS A 127 -7.95 -9.12 7.07
N GLY A 128 -6.71 -9.60 6.96
CA GLY A 128 -6.01 -9.74 5.70
C GLY A 128 -6.61 -10.88 4.87
N SER A 129 -6.39 -10.85 3.57
CA SER A 129 -6.85 -11.90 2.65
C SER A 129 -6.06 -11.81 1.35
N GLY A 130 -5.91 -12.92 0.62
CA GLY A 130 -5.32 -12.92 -0.73
C GLY A 130 -3.95 -12.21 -0.81
N PHE A 131 -3.09 -12.39 0.20
CA PHE A 131 -1.79 -11.73 0.29
C PHE A 131 -1.84 -10.20 0.40
N CYS A 132 -2.97 -9.65 0.82
CA CYS A 132 -3.16 -8.24 1.16
C CYS A 132 -3.30 -8.10 2.67
N THR A 133 -2.46 -7.24 3.27
CA THR A 133 -2.53 -6.91 4.70
C THR A 133 -3.57 -5.83 4.96
N VAL A 134 -3.62 -4.79 4.12
CA VAL A 134 -4.61 -3.71 4.23
C VAL A 134 -5.12 -3.34 2.83
N ASN A 135 -6.31 -2.77 2.74
CA ASN A 135 -6.89 -2.38 1.47
C ASN A 135 -6.46 -0.96 1.06
N GLY A 136 -5.25 -0.84 0.51
CA GLY A 136 -4.71 0.47 0.10
C GLY A 136 -5.54 1.17 -0.98
N LEU A 137 -6.27 0.43 -1.83
CA LEU A 137 -7.14 1.04 -2.84
C LEU A 137 -8.37 1.70 -2.21
N ALA A 138 -9.03 1.01 -1.28
CA ALA A 138 -10.15 1.56 -0.52
C ALA A 138 -9.70 2.76 0.34
N ILE A 139 -8.55 2.65 1.00
CA ILE A 139 -7.95 3.76 1.77
C ILE A 139 -7.67 4.97 0.86
N ALA A 140 -7.10 4.75 -0.33
CA ALA A 140 -6.84 5.84 -1.28
C ALA A 140 -8.11 6.50 -1.81
N ALA A 141 -9.16 5.73 -2.09
CA ALA A 141 -10.45 6.27 -2.50
C ALA A 141 -11.11 7.08 -1.38
N PHE A 142 -11.05 6.59 -0.15
CA PHE A 142 -11.52 7.31 1.03
C PHE A 142 -10.75 8.62 1.22
N TYR A 143 -9.42 8.56 1.19
CA TYR A 143 -8.55 9.73 1.27
C TYR A 143 -8.89 10.77 0.20
N ALA A 144 -9.04 10.36 -1.06
CA ALA A 144 -9.39 11.26 -2.15
C ALA A 144 -10.74 11.97 -1.90
N ALA A 145 -11.73 11.25 -1.37
CA ALA A 145 -13.01 11.84 -0.99
C ALA A 145 -12.85 12.88 0.14
N GLN A 146 -12.00 12.61 1.14
CA GLN A 146 -11.67 13.55 2.20
C GLN A 146 -10.91 14.79 1.69
N GLN A 147 -10.16 14.66 0.60
CA GLN A 147 -9.52 15.78 -0.12
C GLN A 147 -10.48 16.52 -1.08
N GLY A 148 -11.77 16.16 -1.10
CA GLY A 148 -12.81 16.87 -1.87
C GLY A 148 -13.15 16.24 -3.22
N ALA A 149 -12.61 15.06 -3.55
CA ALA A 149 -13.03 14.33 -4.74
C ALA A 149 -14.50 13.90 -4.62
N ARG A 150 -15.35 14.33 -5.56
CA ARG A 150 -16.78 14.00 -5.55
C ARG A 150 -17.08 12.56 -5.98
N ARG A 151 -16.22 11.98 -6.80
CA ARG A 151 -16.35 10.62 -7.36
C ARG A 151 -14.96 10.05 -7.58
N VAL A 152 -14.78 8.80 -7.20
CA VAL A 152 -13.58 8.01 -7.43
C VAL A 152 -13.98 6.77 -8.22
N LEU A 153 -13.23 6.46 -9.29
CA LEU A 153 -13.37 5.22 -10.05
C LEU A 153 -12.11 4.39 -9.82
N ILE A 154 -12.28 3.19 -9.30
CA ILE A 154 -11.21 2.19 -9.22
C ILE A 154 -11.35 1.27 -10.42
N VAL A 155 -10.25 1.09 -11.16
CA VAL A 155 -10.18 0.15 -12.28
C VAL A 155 -9.15 -0.92 -11.94
N ASP A 156 -9.62 -2.11 -11.58
CA ASP A 156 -8.77 -3.23 -11.21
C ASP A 156 -8.51 -4.14 -12.43
N TYR A 157 -7.25 -4.23 -12.83
CA TYR A 157 -6.76 -5.08 -13.92
C TYR A 157 -6.02 -6.32 -13.42
N ASP A 158 -6.02 -6.58 -12.10
CA ASP A 158 -5.51 -7.83 -11.58
C ASP A 158 -6.34 -9.01 -12.12
N ALA A 159 -5.69 -10.16 -12.30
CA ALA A 159 -6.36 -11.36 -12.78
C ALA A 159 -7.33 -11.95 -11.73
N HIS A 160 -7.11 -11.65 -10.45
CA HIS A 160 -7.99 -12.02 -9.36
C HIS A 160 -9.01 -10.91 -9.11
N CYS A 161 -10.21 -11.30 -8.70
CA CYS A 161 -11.20 -10.33 -8.26
C CYS A 161 -10.74 -9.67 -6.95
N GLY A 162 -10.65 -8.33 -6.94
CA GLY A 162 -10.39 -7.51 -5.74
C GLY A 162 -11.58 -7.50 -4.78
N GLY A 163 -11.91 -8.66 -4.20
CA GLY A 163 -13.13 -8.87 -3.41
C GLY A 163 -13.21 -8.07 -2.11
N GLY A 164 -12.14 -7.37 -1.70
CA GLY A 164 -12.15 -6.48 -0.55
C GLY A 164 -12.35 -5.00 -0.89
N THR A 165 -12.13 -4.60 -2.16
CA THR A 165 -12.25 -3.20 -2.63
C THR A 165 -13.70 -2.82 -2.89
#